data_AF-A0A2U9IIH4-F1
#
_entry.id   AF-A0A2U9IIH4-F1
#
_cell.length_a   1.000
_cell.length_b   1.000
_cell.length_c   1.000
_cell.angle_alpha   90.00
_cell.angle_beta   90.00
_cell.angle_gamma   90.00
#
_symmetry.space_group_name_H-M   'P 1'
#
loop_
_entity.id
_entity.type
_entity.pdbx_description
1 polymer ?
#
loop_
_entity_poly.entity_id
_entity_poly.type
_entity_poly.pdbx_seq_one_letter_code
_entity_poly.pdbx_strand_id
1 'polypeptide(L)'
;MAKTLIYITGILIIIGILLMAFGTTKYVYPREQFSINGMYEITGNTTPNYFINFFGLAIFLFGIGGLLSYFEINKKGVKSNNKGDING
;
A
#
# COMPACT_ATOMS: atom_id res chain seq x y z
N MET A 1 -6.61 -17.79 -13.53
CA MET A 1 -6.47 -16.31 -13.56
C MET A 1 -7.32 -15.62 -12.51
N ALA A 2 -8.65 -15.79 -12.48
CA ALA A 2 -9.54 -15.10 -11.53
C ALA A 2 -9.14 -15.28 -10.04
N LYS A 3 -8.87 -16.52 -9.61
CA LYS A 3 -8.43 -16.80 -8.23
C LYS A 3 -7.08 -16.17 -7.89
N THR A 4 -6.13 -16.20 -8.84
CA THR A 4 -4.81 -15.59 -8.69
C THR A 4 -4.90 -14.09 -8.46
N LEU A 5 -5.80 -13.39 -9.17
CA LEU A 5 -6.01 -11.95 -8.98
C LEU A 5 -6.52 -11.65 -7.56
N ILE A 6 -7.50 -12.40 -7.04
CA ILE A 6 -7.99 -12.23 -5.65
C ILE A 6 -6.87 -12.45 -4.63
N TYR A 7 -6.04 -13.48 -4.80
CA TYR A 7 -4.96 -13.74 -3.86
C TYR A 7 -3.92 -12.61 -3.87
N ILE A 8 -3.53 -12.13 -5.05
CA ILE A 8 -2.58 -11.02 -5.19
C ILE A 8 -3.16 -9.75 -4.54
N THR A 9 -4.41 -9.40 -4.85
CA THR A 9 -5.03 -8.17 -4.31
C THR A 9 -5.25 -8.27 -2.81
N GLY A 10 -5.65 -9.44 -2.30
CA GLY A 10 -5.76 -9.71 -0.87
C GLY A 10 -4.43 -9.57 -0.13
N ILE A 11 -3.35 -10.13 -0.68
CA ILE A 11 -1.99 -9.99 -0.14
C ILE A 11 -1.56 -8.51 -0.12
N LEU A 12 -1.80 -7.77 -1.20
CA LEU A 12 -1.47 -6.35 -1.27
C LEU A 12 -2.22 -5.54 -0.20
N ILE A 13 -3.51 -5.79 0.01
CA ILE A 13 -4.28 -5.12 1.07
C ILE A 13 -3.65 -5.37 2.45
N ILE A 14 -3.32 -6.63 2.76
CA ILE A 14 -2.72 -7.00 4.05
C ILE A 14 -1.37 -6.31 4.24
N ILE A 15 -0.49 -6.37 3.23
CA ILE A 15 0.84 -5.73 3.28
C ILE A 15 0.69 -4.21 3.44
N GLY A 16 -0.23 -3.59 2.71
CA GLY A 16 -0.51 -2.16 2.80
C GLY A 16 -0.92 -1.73 4.21
N ILE A 17 -1.82 -2.49 4.86
CA ILE A 17 -2.24 -2.23 6.25
C ILE A 17 -1.06 -2.34 7.22
N LEU A 18 -0.25 -3.40 7.10
CA LEU A 18 0.92 -3.60 7.96
C LEU A 18 1.94 -2.46 7.82
N LEU A 19 2.20 -2.01 6.60
CA LEU A 19 3.12 -0.90 6.33
C LEU A 19 2.56 0.44 6.81
N MET A 20 1.25 0.68 6.66
CA MET A 20 0.62 1.89 7.22
C MET A 20 0.71 1.91 8.75
N ALA A 21 0.46 0.78 9.41
CA ALA A 21 0.61 0.63 10.86
C ALA A 21 2.06 0.88 11.30
N PHE A 22 3.04 0.30 10.60
CA PHE A 22 4.45 0.55 10.87
C PHE A 22 4.84 2.01 10.61
N GLY A 23 4.24 2.65 9.61
CA GLY A 23 4.44 4.07 9.29
C GLY A 23 3.93 5.04 10.36
N THR A 24 3.16 4.57 11.36
CA THR A 24 2.77 5.41 12.51
C THR A 24 3.90 5.59 13.53
N THR A 25 4.99 4.84 13.38
CA THR A 25 6.19 4.97 14.22
C THR A 25 6.89 6.30 13.96
N LYS A 26 7.65 6.74 14.96
CA LYS A 26 8.48 7.94 14.90
C LYS A 26 9.94 7.54 14.89
N TYR A 27 10.74 8.26 14.10
CA TYR A 27 12.19 8.15 14.14
C TYR A 27 12.75 9.22 15.09
N VAL A 28 13.61 8.80 16.03
CA VAL A 28 14.23 9.68 17.03
C VAL A 28 15.69 9.87 16.65
N TYR A 29 16.13 11.12 16.60
CA TYR A 29 17.52 11.47 16.29
C TYR A 29 17.92 12.77 17.01
N PRO A 30 19.21 12.94 17.36
CA PRO A 30 19.72 14.21 17.83
C PRO A 30 19.79 15.22 16.67
N ARG A 31 19.51 16.49 16.95
CA ARG A 31 19.71 17.59 16.00
C ARG A 31 20.41 18.76 16.68
N GLU A 32 21.27 19.43 15.92
CA GLU A 32 21.84 20.71 16.33
C GLU A 32 20.82 21.84 16.10
N GLN A 33 20.67 22.74 17.07
CA GLN A 33 19.86 23.94 16.92
C GLN A 33 20.67 25.18 17.26
N PHE A 34 20.63 26.16 16.36
CA PHE A 34 21.19 27.48 16.60
C PHE A 34 20.22 28.34 17.41
N SER A 35 20.75 29.00 18.44
CA SER A 35 20.07 30.01 19.25
C SER A 35 20.99 31.20 19.47
N ILE A 36 20.46 32.26 20.09
CA ILE A 36 21.16 33.51 20.36
C ILE A 36 22.46 33.26 21.17
N ASN A 37 22.50 32.21 22.00
CA ASN A 37 23.65 31.85 22.83
C ASN A 37 24.54 30.73 22.25
N GLY A 38 24.46 30.47 20.95
CA GLY A 38 25.30 29.46 20.27
C GLY A 38 24.52 28.23 19.80
N MET A 39 25.26 27.14 19.59
CA MET A 39 24.73 25.88 19.07
C MET A 39 24.64 24.84 20.20
N TYR A 40 23.50 24.17 20.32
CA TYR A 40 23.31 23.11 21.31
C TYR A 40 22.56 21.92 20.69
N GLU A 41 22.89 20.73 21.20
CA GLU A 41 22.26 19.48 20.79
C GLU A 41 20.89 19.33 21.45
N ILE A 42 19.87 18.99 20.65
CA ILE A 42 18.56 18.57 21.14
C ILE A 42 18.47 17.06 21.02
N THR A 43 18.62 16.38 22.15
CA THR A 43 18.37 14.95 22.27
C THR A 43 16.86 14.69 22.35
N GLY A 44 16.32 13.86 21.45
CA GLY A 44 14.90 13.49 21.45
C GLY A 44 14.04 14.17 20.39
N ASN A 45 14.65 14.77 19.36
CA ASN A 45 13.89 15.23 18.21
C ASN A 45 13.26 14.04 17.49
N THR A 46 11.98 14.16 17.14
CA THR A 46 11.23 13.06 16.50
C THR A 46 10.63 13.51 15.18
N THR A 47 10.72 12.66 14.15
CA THR A 47 10.02 12.87 12.89
C THR A 47 9.07 11.70 12.62
N PRO A 48 7.83 11.96 12.17
CA PRO A 48 6.93 10.90 11.76
C PRO A 48 7.45 10.16 10.52
N ASN A 49 7.19 8.85 10.44
CA ASN A 49 7.61 8.03 9.31
C ASN A 49 6.62 8.10 8.13
N TYR A 50 6.52 9.29 7.53
CA TYR A 50 5.61 9.57 6.43
C TYR A 50 5.90 8.72 5.18
N PHE A 51 7.16 8.34 4.95
CA PHE A 51 7.55 7.56 3.78
C PHE A 51 6.93 6.15 3.80
N ILE A 52 7.06 5.43 4.91
CA ILE A 52 6.49 4.08 5.04
C ILE A 52 4.96 4.17 5.07
N ASN A 53 4.40 5.18 5.74
CA ASN A 53 2.96 5.38 5.76
C ASN A 53 2.39 5.62 4.34
N PHE A 54 3.03 6.48 3.55
CA PHE A 54 2.65 6.74 2.15
C PHE A 54 2.78 5.49 1.27
N PHE A 55 3.87 4.74 1.39
CA PHE A 55 4.07 3.52 0.62
C PHE A 55 3.05 2.43 0.98
N GLY A 56 2.73 2.29 2.27
CA GLY A 56 1.66 1.42 2.74
C GLY A 56 0.30 1.80 2.18
N LEU A 57 -0.03 3.09 2.16
CA LEU A 57 -1.27 3.61 1.57
C LEU A 57 -1.35 3.31 0.07
N ALA A 58 -0.27 3.54 -0.67
CA ALA A 58 -0.22 3.25 -2.11
C ALA A 58 -0.49 1.77 -2.39
N ILE A 59 0.21 0.86 -1.70
CA ILE A 59 0.01 -0.59 -1.84
C ILE A 59 -1.43 -1.00 -1.50
N PHE A 60 -1.98 -0.45 -0.42
CA PHE A 60 -3.35 -0.71 0.00
C PHE A 60 -4.37 -0.29 -1.09
N LEU A 61 -4.21 0.91 -1.65
CA LEU A 61 -5.08 1.41 -2.72
C LEU A 61 -4.96 0.58 -4.00
N PHE A 62 -3.76 0.12 -4.36
CA PHE A 62 -3.58 -0.84 -5.46
C PHE A 62 -4.32 -2.16 -5.21
N GLY A 63 -4.24 -2.68 -3.98
CA GLY A 63 -4.97 -3.88 -3.57
C GLY A 63 -6.49 -3.72 -3.68
N ILE A 64 -7.04 -2.62 -3.15
CA ILE A 64 -8.48 -2.29 -3.27
C ILE A 64 -8.89 -2.13 -4.74
N GLY A 65 -8.12 -1.37 -5.52
CA GLY A 65 -8.41 -1.14 -6.93
C GLY A 65 -8.47 -2.45 -7.73
N GLY A 66 -7.52 -3.36 -7.48
CA GLY A 66 -7.53 -4.68 -8.11
C GLY A 66 -8.71 -5.55 -7.65
N LEU A 67 -9.13 -5.45 -6.38
CA LEU A 67 -10.31 -6.15 -5.88
C LEU A 67 -11.60 -5.63 -6.53
N LEU A 68 -11.74 -4.30 -6.66
CA LEU A 68 -12.86 -3.68 -7.37
C LEU A 68 -12.88 -4.10 -8.85
N SER A 69 -11.73 -4.08 -9.52
CA SER A 69 -11.60 -4.55 -10.91
C SER A 69 -11.99 -6.03 -11.06
N TYR A 70 -11.61 -6.88 -10.10
CA TYR A 70 -12.08 -8.27 -10.07
C TYR A 70 -13.61 -8.36 -10.02
N PHE A 71 -14.26 -7.60 -9.14
CA PHE A 71 -15.73 -7.60 -9.06
C PHE A 71 -16.38 -7.08 -10.34
N GLU A 72 -15.84 -6.04 -10.95
CA GLU A 72 -16.35 -5.50 -12.22
C GLU A 72 -16.25 -6.50 -13.37
N ILE A 73 -15.11 -7.21 -13.51
CA ILE A 73 -14.90 -8.22 -14.55
C ILE A 73 -15.90 -9.38 -14.39
N ASN A 74 -16.13 -9.84 -13.17
CA ASN A 74 -17.07 -10.93 -12.91
C ASN A 74 -18.53 -10.48 -13.05
N LYS A 75 -18.86 -9.24 -12.67
CA LYS A 75 -20.21 -8.67 -12.83
C LYS A 75 -20.57 -8.42 -14.30
N LYS A 76 -19.60 -8.02 -15.14
CA LYS A 76 -19.82 -7.77 -16.57
C LYS A 76 -20.02 -9.05 -17.39
N GLY A 77 -19.91 -10.24 -16.78
CA GLY A 77 -20.23 -11.48 -17.47
C GLY A 77 -19.44 -11.62 -18.77
N VAL A 78 -18.12 -11.37 -18.72
CA VAL A 78 -17.22 -11.82 -19.78
C VAL A 78 -17.25 -13.35 -19.75
N LYS A 79 -18.30 -13.93 -20.35
CA LYS A 79 -18.31 -15.28 -20.85
C LYS A 79 -17.04 -15.35 -21.67
N SER A 80 -16.03 -16.03 -21.14
CA SER A 80 -14.96 -16.55 -21.96
C SER A 80 -15.63 -17.19 -23.16
N ASN A 81 -15.50 -16.58 -24.34
CA ASN A 81 -15.96 -17.15 -25.59
C ASN A 81 -15.03 -18.33 -25.94
N ASN A 82 -14.95 -19.32 -25.06
CA ASN A 82 -14.51 -20.66 -25.39
C ASN A 82 -15.70 -21.47 -25.94
N LYS A 83 -16.46 -20.87 -26.85
CA LYS A 83 -17.19 -21.63 -27.86
C LYS A 83 -16.33 -21.65 -29.11
N GLY A 84 -15.25 -22.43 -29.04
CA GLY A 84 -14.78 -23.18 -30.20
C GLY A 84 -15.78 -24.30 -30.46
N ASP A 85 -16.99 -23.91 -30.89
CA ASP A 85 -17.98 -24.81 -31.47
C ASP A 85 -17.54 -24.99 -32.93
N ILE A 86 -16.47 -25.76 -33.13
CA ILE A 86 -16.06 -26.22 -34.45
C ILE A 86 -16.61 -27.63 -34.59
N ASN A 87 -17.93 -27.72 -34.71
CA ASN A 87 -18.54 -28.81 -35.47
C ASN A 87 -18.50 -28.38 -36.93
N GLY A 88 -17.52 -28.93 -37.66
CA GLY A 88 -17.33 -28.86 -39.10
C GLY A 88 -16.38 -29.96 -39.49
#